data_AF-A0A944ADS1-F1
#
_entry.id   AF-A0A944ADS1-F1
#
_cell.length_a   1.000
_cell.length_b   1.000
_cell.length_c   1.000
_cell.angle_alpha   90.00
_cell.angle_beta   90.00
_cell.angle_gamma   90.00
#
_symmetry.space_group_name_H-M   'P 1'
#
loop_
_entity.id
_entity.type
_entity.pdbx_description
1 polymer ?
#
loop_
_entity_poly.entity_id
_entity_poly.type
_entity_poly.pdbx_seq_one_letter_code
_entity_poly.pdbx_strand_id
1 'polypeptide(L)'
;MKKLFLSLATILCCSLCLCQEAENEGNTFLVIPRFDVNPYIPAGSASYSGFDLSNTSLYTLIEGAFGDSDFSYSIEGHLLSTNPSSLYANSFRSDEVNWLDWANVTYAPGNWYFTLGKDILSIGSFEEDEYDFDQHINLCSSLWNNLQVYQWSAKAAWANDEGSLDASFQIASSPYGTRPFQSGLYAYSMALRSE
;
A
#
# COMPACT_ATOMS: atom_id res chain seq x y z
N MET A 1 -21.89 16.89 -1.07
CA MET A 1 -21.85 15.45 -1.40
C MET A 1 -22.16 15.15 -2.87
N LYS A 2 -23.38 15.41 -3.41
CA LYS A 2 -23.69 15.14 -4.83
C LYS A 2 -22.71 15.80 -5.84
N LYS A 3 -22.29 17.03 -5.58
CA LYS A 3 -21.33 17.75 -6.42
C LYS A 3 -19.91 17.14 -6.36
N LEU A 4 -19.52 16.60 -5.21
CA LEU A 4 -18.22 15.95 -5.01
C LEU A 4 -18.14 14.63 -5.80
N PHE A 5 -19.20 13.81 -5.73
CA PHE A 5 -19.30 12.57 -6.50
C PHE A 5 -19.31 12.82 -8.01
N LEU A 6 -20.02 13.85 -8.46
CA LEU A 6 -20.02 14.23 -9.87
C LEU A 6 -18.64 14.71 -10.32
N SER A 7 -17.93 15.48 -9.49
CA SER A 7 -16.55 15.92 -9.76
C SER A 7 -15.57 14.75 -9.81
N LEU A 8 -15.65 13.80 -8.88
CA LEU A 8 -14.81 12.58 -8.88
C LEU A 8 -15.07 11.71 -10.11
N ALA A 9 -16.34 11.47 -10.46
CA ALA A 9 -16.69 10.72 -11.67
C ALA A 9 -16.22 11.43 -12.95
N THR A 10 -16.26 12.77 -12.98
CA THR A 10 -15.78 13.55 -14.12
C THR A 10 -14.26 13.48 -14.24
N ILE A 11 -13.54 13.59 -13.11
CA ILE A 11 -12.07 13.43 -13.08
C ILE A 11 -11.67 12.04 -13.56
N LEU A 12 -12.38 10.99 -13.11
CA LEU A 12 -12.19 9.61 -13.54
C LEU A 12 -12.39 9.43 -15.05
N CYS A 13 -13.49 9.96 -15.61
CA CYS A 13 -13.73 9.89 -17.04
C CYS A 13 -12.70 10.68 -17.86
N CYS A 14 -12.24 11.83 -17.34
CA CYS A 14 -11.18 12.62 -17.97
C CYS A 14 -9.82 11.92 -17.92
N SER A 15 -9.47 11.26 -16.81
CA SER A 15 -8.22 10.51 -16.69
C SER A 15 -8.22 9.29 -17.61
N LEU A 16 -9.34 8.56 -17.73
CA LEU A 16 -9.48 7.44 -18.68
C LEU A 16 -9.29 7.89 -20.14
N CYS A 17 -9.79 9.09 -20.48
CA CYS A 17 -9.62 9.68 -21.81
C CYS A 17 -8.17 10.11 -22.08
N LEU A 18 -7.47 10.65 -21.08
CA LEU A 18 -6.07 11.05 -21.19
C LEU A 18 -5.11 9.84 -21.23
N CYS A 19 -5.45 8.74 -20.54
CA CYS A 19 -4.69 7.49 -20.61
C CYS A 19 -4.77 6.82 -22.00
N GLN A 20 -5.85 7.04 -22.75
CA GLN A 20 -6.00 6.47 -24.10
C GLN A 20 -5.10 7.14 -25.16
N GLU A 21 -4.63 8.36 -24.90
CA GLU A 21 -3.76 9.16 -25.79
C GLU A 21 -2.31 9.26 -25.27
N ALA A 22 -1.94 8.50 -24.23
CA ALA A 22 -0.59 8.48 -23.71
C ALA A 22 0.33 7.66 -24.64
N GLU A 23 1.23 8.34 -25.36
CA GLU A 23 2.24 7.70 -26.24
C GLU A 23 3.30 6.88 -25.48
N ASN A 24 3.31 6.92 -24.14
CA ASN A 24 4.33 6.32 -23.30
C ASN A 24 3.74 5.14 -22.51
N GLU A 25 4.07 3.91 -22.91
CA GLU A 25 3.59 2.66 -22.30
C GLU A 25 4.03 2.49 -20.83
N GLY A 26 4.95 3.32 -20.33
CA GLY A 26 5.55 3.18 -19.01
C GLY A 26 4.77 3.80 -17.84
N ASN A 27 3.81 4.70 -18.08
CA ASN A 27 3.09 5.39 -17.01
C ASN A 27 1.62 4.95 -16.96
N THR A 28 1.20 4.47 -15.79
CA THR A 28 -0.13 3.89 -15.60
C THR A 28 -0.90 4.68 -14.54
N PHE A 29 -2.19 4.91 -14.81
CA PHE A 29 -3.14 5.39 -13.82
C PHE A 29 -4.32 4.42 -13.75
N LEU A 30 -4.44 3.71 -12.63
CA LEU A 30 -5.50 2.74 -12.39
C LEU A 30 -6.44 3.25 -11.30
N VAL A 31 -7.73 3.01 -11.51
CA VAL A 31 -8.75 3.16 -10.48
C VAL A 31 -9.49 1.84 -10.37
N ILE A 32 -9.37 1.20 -9.22
CA ILE A 32 -9.84 -0.17 -9.01
C ILE A 32 -10.98 -0.13 -7.98
N PRO A 33 -12.25 -0.23 -8.42
CA PRO A 33 -13.36 -0.42 -7.50
C PRO A 33 -13.42 -1.88 -7.05
N ARG A 34 -13.37 -2.11 -5.74
CA ARG A 34 -13.49 -3.43 -5.12
C ARG A 34 -14.77 -3.52 -4.31
N PHE A 35 -15.51 -4.61 -4.48
CA PHE A 35 -16.71 -4.90 -3.70
C PHE A 35 -16.65 -6.33 -3.20
N ASP A 36 -16.35 -6.48 -1.91
CA ASP A 36 -16.13 -7.77 -1.27
C ASP A 36 -17.27 -8.07 -0.30
N VAL A 37 -17.74 -9.31 -0.35
CA VAL A 37 -18.76 -9.85 0.57
C VAL A 37 -18.18 -11.11 1.20
N ASN A 38 -17.87 -11.03 2.49
CA ASN A 38 -17.21 -12.10 3.22
C ASN A 38 -18.20 -12.76 4.19
N PRO A 39 -18.83 -13.88 3.83
CA PRO A 39 -19.67 -14.62 4.75
C PRO A 39 -18.80 -15.28 5.83
N TYR A 40 -19.20 -15.15 7.08
CA TYR A 40 -18.55 -15.85 8.19
C TYR A 40 -19.55 -16.71 8.95
N ILE A 41 -19.11 -17.93 9.27
CA ILE A 41 -19.82 -18.85 10.15
C ILE A 41 -18.94 -19.03 11.39
N PRO A 42 -19.33 -18.44 12.54
CA PRO A 42 -18.51 -18.50 13.74
C PRO A 42 -18.44 -19.93 14.28
N ALA A 43 -17.24 -20.35 14.71
CA ALA A 43 -17.03 -21.62 15.37
C ALA A 43 -17.55 -21.55 16.82
N GLY A 44 -18.73 -22.12 17.08
CA GLY A 44 -19.31 -22.21 18.42
C GLY A 44 -20.84 -22.05 18.41
N SER A 45 -21.49 -22.53 19.47
CA SER A 45 -22.95 -22.63 19.58
C SER A 45 -23.68 -21.33 19.93
N ALA A 46 -22.99 -20.19 20.00
CA ALA A 46 -23.53 -18.93 20.55
C ALA A 46 -23.48 -17.71 19.61
N SER A 47 -23.15 -17.88 18.33
CA SER A 47 -22.88 -16.73 17.45
C SER A 47 -23.70 -16.80 16.16
N TYR A 48 -24.22 -15.64 15.72
CA TYR A 48 -24.98 -15.50 14.48
C TYR A 48 -24.04 -15.54 13.27
N SER A 49 -24.41 -16.29 12.23
CA SER A 49 -23.78 -16.19 10.91
C SER A 49 -24.07 -14.83 10.28
N GLY A 50 -23.09 -14.26 9.58
CA GLY A 50 -23.23 -12.96 8.95
C GLY A 50 -22.36 -12.83 7.71
N PHE A 51 -22.26 -11.61 7.20
CA PHE A 51 -21.26 -11.22 6.23
C PHE A 51 -20.64 -9.89 6.64
N ASP A 52 -19.38 -9.68 6.29
CA ASP A 52 -18.73 -8.37 6.35
C ASP A 52 -18.39 -7.89 4.93
N LEU A 53 -18.14 -6.59 4.79
CA LEU A 53 -17.74 -5.97 3.53
C LEU A 53 -16.28 -5.52 3.57
N SER A 54 -15.45 -6.05 4.48
CA SER A 54 -14.26 -5.40 5.03
C SER A 54 -13.23 -4.89 4.02
N ASN A 55 -13.16 -5.51 2.82
CA ASN A 55 -12.25 -5.13 1.73
C ASN A 55 -12.91 -4.33 0.60
N THR A 56 -14.18 -3.92 0.76
CA THR A 56 -14.84 -3.05 -0.21
C THR A 56 -14.16 -1.70 -0.20
N SER A 57 -13.55 -1.33 -1.33
CA SER A 57 -12.77 -0.12 -1.45
C SER A 57 -12.84 0.53 -2.83
N LEU A 58 -12.42 1.80 -2.89
CA LEU A 58 -12.07 2.46 -4.13
C LEU A 58 -10.58 2.80 -4.08
N TYR A 59 -9.81 2.09 -4.87
CA TYR A 59 -8.36 2.18 -4.92
C TYR A 59 -7.88 3.04 -6.07
N THR A 60 -6.79 3.78 -5.89
CA THR A 60 -6.10 4.49 -6.95
C THR A 60 -4.63 4.16 -6.96
N LEU A 61 -4.07 3.91 -8.13
CA LEU A 61 -2.66 3.62 -8.32
C LEU A 61 -2.12 4.42 -9.49
N ILE A 62 -0.98 5.09 -9.25
CA ILE A 62 -0.25 5.86 -10.25
C ILE A 62 1.18 5.35 -10.26
N GLU A 63 1.60 4.79 -11.39
CA GLU A 63 2.94 4.23 -11.55
C GLU A 63 3.59 4.80 -12.79
N GLY A 64 4.92 4.78 -12.79
CA GLY A 64 5.66 5.20 -13.95
C GLY A 64 7.15 5.06 -13.83
N ALA A 65 7.83 5.30 -14.95
CA ALA A 65 9.28 5.31 -15.03
C ALA A 65 9.79 6.60 -15.69
N PHE A 66 10.97 7.05 -15.28
CA PHE A 66 11.65 8.22 -15.84
C PHE A 66 13.17 8.06 -15.79
N GLY A 67 13.89 8.91 -16.52
CA GLY A 67 15.36 8.86 -16.58
C GLY A 67 15.86 7.56 -17.19
N ASP A 68 15.49 7.28 -18.44
CA ASP A 68 15.87 6.06 -19.19
C ASP A 68 15.54 4.74 -18.47
N SER A 69 14.46 4.76 -17.68
CA SER A 69 13.96 3.63 -16.86
C SER A 69 14.81 3.25 -15.66
N ASP A 70 15.83 4.04 -15.32
CA ASP A 70 16.60 3.86 -14.09
C ASP A 70 15.80 4.22 -12.83
N PHE A 71 14.78 5.07 -12.98
CA PHE A 71 13.89 5.48 -11.91
C PHE A 71 12.46 5.03 -12.18
N SER A 72 11.79 4.53 -11.13
CA SER A 72 10.35 4.31 -11.09
C SER A 72 9.70 5.06 -9.93
N TYR A 73 8.41 5.29 -10.02
CA TYR A 73 7.59 5.82 -8.93
C TYR A 73 6.29 5.02 -8.81
N SER A 74 5.78 4.91 -7.59
CA SER A 74 4.46 4.33 -7.30
C SER A 74 3.76 5.16 -6.23
N ILE A 75 2.52 5.54 -6.50
CA ILE A 75 1.66 6.34 -5.62
C ILE A 75 0.31 5.66 -5.55
N GLU A 76 -0.14 5.40 -4.33
CA GLU A 76 -1.23 4.49 -4.08
C GLU A 76 -2.09 4.97 -2.92
N GLY A 77 -3.38 4.65 -2.97
CA GLY A 77 -4.29 5.10 -1.95
C GLY A 77 -5.71 4.56 -2.02
N HIS A 78 -6.24 4.24 -0.84
CA HIS A 78 -7.63 3.89 -0.61
C HIS A 78 -8.50 5.14 -0.36
N LEU A 79 -9.29 5.53 -1.37
CA LEU A 79 -10.18 6.71 -1.32
C LEU A 79 -11.49 6.47 -0.57
N LEU A 80 -11.96 5.22 -0.56
CA LEU A 80 -13.14 4.77 0.18
C LEU A 80 -12.83 3.37 0.73
N SER A 81 -13.12 3.12 2.00
CA SER A 81 -13.10 1.78 2.61
C SER A 81 -14.31 1.65 3.54
N THR A 82 -14.89 0.46 3.64
CA THR A 82 -16.03 0.19 4.54
C THR A 82 -15.66 0.12 6.02
N ASN A 83 -14.37 0.06 6.35
CA ASN A 83 -13.87 0.18 7.72
C ASN A 83 -12.54 0.96 7.75
N PRO A 84 -12.55 2.23 7.31
CA PRO A 84 -11.32 3.04 7.23
C PRO A 84 -10.74 3.27 8.63
N SER A 85 -11.60 3.19 9.65
CA SER A 85 -11.20 3.20 11.05
C SER A 85 -10.39 1.98 11.47
N SER A 86 -10.60 0.77 10.92
CA SER A 86 -9.91 -0.44 11.42
C SER A 86 -8.55 -0.68 10.79
N LEU A 87 -8.35 -0.29 9.52
CA LEU A 87 -7.03 -0.36 8.87
C LEU A 87 -5.97 0.51 9.59
N TYR A 88 -6.42 1.50 10.36
CA TYR A 88 -5.56 2.37 11.17
C TYR A 88 -6.00 2.48 12.65
N ALA A 89 -6.95 1.65 13.10
CA ALA A 89 -7.37 1.60 14.50
C ALA A 89 -6.22 1.01 15.29
N ASN A 90 -5.82 1.68 16.36
CA ASN A 90 -4.62 1.37 17.16
C ASN A 90 -3.30 1.85 16.58
N SER A 91 -3.30 2.58 15.44
CA SER A 91 -2.17 3.47 15.18
C SER A 91 -2.16 4.50 16.31
N PHE A 92 -1.04 4.63 17.01
CA PHE A 92 -0.80 5.78 17.90
C PHE A 92 -0.60 7.10 17.08
N ARG A 93 -1.18 7.12 15.84
CA ARG A 93 -1.43 8.05 14.72
C ARG A 93 -0.35 8.29 13.65
N SER A 94 -0.79 8.21 12.38
CA SER A 94 -0.63 9.30 11.39
C SER A 94 -2.03 9.63 10.80
N ASP A 95 -2.60 10.75 11.25
CA ASP A 95 -3.86 11.42 10.85
C ASP A 95 -5.13 10.61 10.50
N GLU A 96 -6.28 11.08 10.97
CA GLU A 96 -7.60 10.42 10.85
C GLU A 96 -8.10 10.23 9.39
N VAL A 97 -7.31 10.65 8.40
CA VAL A 97 -7.60 10.55 6.97
C VAL A 97 -6.30 10.29 6.20
N ASN A 98 -5.70 9.11 6.38
CA ASN A 98 -4.62 8.67 5.51
C ASN A 98 -5.24 7.93 4.32
N TRP A 99 -5.59 8.67 3.28
CA TRP A 99 -6.05 8.12 2.00
C TRP A 99 -4.90 7.64 1.12
N LEU A 100 -3.67 7.97 1.52
CA LEU A 100 -2.44 7.63 0.82
C LEU A 100 -1.80 6.46 1.55
N ASP A 101 -1.62 5.35 0.89
CA ASP A 101 -1.06 4.15 1.49
C ASP A 101 0.46 4.17 1.29
N TRP A 102 0.96 4.02 0.06
CA TRP A 102 2.35 4.36 -0.28
C TRP A 102 2.51 5.49 -1.31
N ALA A 103 3.71 6.09 -1.29
CA ALA A 103 4.17 7.06 -2.27
C ALA A 103 5.70 7.05 -2.26
N ASN A 104 6.31 6.39 -3.23
CA ASN A 104 7.75 6.17 -3.26
C ASN A 104 8.34 6.35 -4.66
N VAL A 105 9.66 6.50 -4.67
CA VAL A 105 10.51 6.51 -5.87
C VAL A 105 11.60 5.48 -5.66
N THR A 106 11.85 4.66 -6.68
CA THR A 106 12.92 3.67 -6.70
C THR A 106 13.93 4.00 -7.77
N TYR A 107 15.22 3.93 -7.42
CA TYR A 107 16.34 3.96 -8.37
C TYR A 107 16.96 2.57 -8.45
N ALA A 108 17.08 2.01 -9.65
CA ALA A 108 17.43 0.60 -9.87
C ALA A 108 18.71 0.39 -10.72
N PRO A 109 19.92 0.73 -10.21
CA PRO A 109 21.15 0.50 -10.95
C PRO A 109 21.60 -0.98 -10.90
N GLY A 110 21.39 -1.70 -11.99
CA GLY A 110 21.75 -3.11 -12.09
C GLY A 110 20.97 -3.96 -11.10
N ASN A 111 21.66 -4.57 -10.14
CA ASN A 111 21.06 -5.49 -9.17
C ASN A 111 20.62 -4.81 -7.87
N TRP A 112 20.78 -3.49 -7.76
CA TRP A 112 20.44 -2.73 -6.57
C TRP A 112 19.18 -1.93 -6.79
N TYR A 113 18.37 -1.82 -5.73
CA TYR A 113 17.15 -1.01 -5.71
C TYR A 113 17.20 -0.10 -4.49
N PHE A 114 17.08 1.20 -4.71
CA PHE A 114 17.06 2.21 -3.66
C PHE A 114 15.69 2.89 -3.67
N THR A 115 14.87 2.61 -2.65
CA THR A 115 13.52 3.18 -2.53
C THR A 115 13.50 4.25 -1.45
N LEU A 116 12.92 5.40 -1.77
CA LEU A 116 12.68 6.51 -0.84
C LEU A 116 11.21 6.94 -0.91
N GLY A 117 10.60 7.16 0.24
CA GLY A 117 9.24 7.69 0.32
C GLY A 117 8.41 7.03 1.40
N LYS A 118 7.09 7.14 1.30
CA LYS A 118 6.18 6.35 2.12
C LYS A 118 6.07 4.97 1.50
N ASP A 119 6.38 3.94 2.28
CA ASP A 119 6.48 2.56 1.82
C ASP A 119 6.03 1.60 2.93
N ILE A 120 5.72 0.37 2.57
CA ILE A 120 5.41 -0.69 3.54
C ILE A 120 6.68 -1.02 4.34
N LEU A 121 6.54 -1.15 5.65
CA LEU A 121 7.58 -1.70 6.51
C LEU A 121 7.91 -3.13 6.09
N SER A 122 9.19 -3.45 5.93
CA SER A 122 9.65 -4.80 5.61
C SER A 122 9.52 -5.74 6.82
N ILE A 123 8.28 -6.09 7.17
CA ILE A 123 7.92 -6.86 8.37
C ILE A 123 7.00 -8.02 8.00
N GLY A 124 7.56 -9.22 7.99
CA GLY A 124 6.81 -10.40 7.60
C GLY A 124 6.75 -10.53 6.08
N SER A 125 7.58 -11.41 5.54
CA SER A 125 7.76 -11.61 4.10
C SER A 125 6.57 -12.21 3.35
N PHE A 126 5.52 -12.66 4.06
CA PHE A 126 4.38 -13.36 3.46
C PHE A 126 3.16 -12.47 3.22
N GLU A 127 3.14 -11.29 3.81
CA GLU A 127 1.99 -10.37 3.73
C GLU A 127 2.25 -9.29 2.69
N GLU A 128 3.51 -8.97 2.40
CA GLU A 128 3.93 -8.06 1.33
C GLU A 128 3.55 -8.64 -0.04
N ASP A 129 2.52 -8.05 -0.66
CA ASP A 129 2.14 -8.29 -2.05
C ASP A 129 2.61 -7.11 -2.91
N GLU A 130 2.75 -7.32 -4.22
CA GLU A 130 3.07 -6.27 -5.18
C GLU A 130 1.99 -5.17 -5.17
N TYR A 131 0.74 -5.57 -4.99
CA TYR A 131 -0.38 -4.67 -4.82
C TYR A 131 -1.20 -5.01 -3.57
N ASP A 132 -1.35 -4.04 -2.69
CA ASP A 132 -2.04 -4.18 -1.41
C ASP A 132 -3.56 -4.24 -1.53
N PHE A 133 -4.14 -3.88 -2.69
CA PHE A 133 -5.58 -4.03 -2.91
C PHE A 133 -6.05 -5.48 -2.80
N ASP A 134 -5.16 -6.46 -2.97
CA ASP A 134 -5.43 -7.90 -2.82
C ASP A 134 -5.25 -8.41 -1.38
N GLN A 135 -4.68 -7.60 -0.51
CA GLN A 135 -4.62 -7.94 0.90
C GLN A 135 -5.99 -7.88 1.53
N HIS A 136 -6.36 -8.97 2.19
CA HIS A 136 -7.65 -9.11 2.82
C HIS A 136 -7.48 -9.03 4.33
N ILE A 137 -8.08 -8.04 4.99
CA ILE A 137 -7.92 -7.84 6.45
C ILE A 137 -8.24 -9.12 7.27
N ASN A 138 -9.20 -9.94 6.83
CA ASN A 138 -9.50 -11.23 7.50
C ASN A 138 -8.47 -12.34 7.28
N LEU A 139 -7.58 -12.22 6.28
CA LEU A 139 -6.50 -13.16 5.97
C LEU A 139 -5.13 -12.65 6.43
N CYS A 140 -4.99 -11.33 6.62
CA CYS A 140 -3.81 -10.72 7.21
C CYS A 140 -3.67 -11.09 8.69
N SER A 141 -2.43 -11.14 9.15
CA SER A 141 -2.05 -11.44 10.52
C SER A 141 -2.52 -10.36 11.48
N SER A 142 -2.57 -10.72 12.76
CA SER A 142 -2.80 -9.75 13.82
C SER A 142 -1.72 -8.67 13.88
N LEU A 143 -0.51 -8.92 13.37
CA LEU A 143 0.53 -7.89 13.31
C LEU A 143 0.16 -6.84 12.26
N TRP A 144 -0.12 -7.26 11.02
CA TRP A 144 -0.55 -6.39 9.93
C TRP A 144 -1.76 -5.54 10.31
N ASN A 145 -2.79 -6.19 10.85
CA ASN A 145 -4.06 -5.55 11.18
C ASN A 145 -3.99 -4.58 12.37
N ASN A 146 -2.94 -4.62 13.19
CA ASN A 146 -2.81 -3.77 14.38
C ASN A 146 -1.61 -2.82 14.32
N LEU A 147 -0.87 -2.81 13.21
CA LEU A 147 0.32 -1.99 13.03
C LEU A 147 0.13 -1.07 11.84
N GLN A 148 0.58 0.18 11.98
CA GLN A 148 0.61 1.08 10.83
C GLN A 148 1.80 0.72 9.93
N VAL A 149 1.57 -0.18 8.98
CA VAL A 149 2.62 -0.75 8.12
C VAL A 149 3.20 0.25 7.12
N TYR A 150 2.42 1.22 6.64
CA TYR A 150 2.93 2.26 5.73
C TYR A 150 3.62 3.38 6.50
N GLN A 151 4.93 3.48 6.32
CA GLN A 151 5.82 4.42 7.01
C GLN A 151 6.71 5.16 6.03
N TRP A 152 7.15 6.35 6.40
CA TRP A 152 8.18 7.05 5.65
C TRP A 152 9.51 6.34 5.85
N SER A 153 10.15 5.91 4.78
CA SER A 153 11.33 5.06 4.84
C SER A 153 12.35 5.34 3.73
N ALA A 154 13.54 4.81 3.99
CA ALA A 154 14.57 4.59 3.00
C ALA A 154 14.93 3.10 3.02
N LYS A 155 14.95 2.48 1.83
CA LYS A 155 15.19 1.05 1.65
C LYS A 155 16.28 0.85 0.61
N ALA A 156 17.20 -0.06 0.90
CA ALA A 156 18.17 -0.58 -0.06
C ALA A 156 17.93 -2.08 -0.20
N ALA A 157 17.72 -2.54 -1.42
CA ALA A 157 17.55 -3.95 -1.73
C ALA A 157 18.54 -4.38 -2.81
N TRP A 158 18.86 -5.66 -2.81
CA TRP A 158 19.71 -6.31 -3.79
C TRP A 158 19.05 -7.62 -4.21
N ALA A 159 19.00 -7.85 -5.53
CA ALA A 159 18.52 -9.08 -6.14
C ALA A 159 19.67 -9.77 -6.87
N ASN A 160 19.72 -11.11 -6.86
CA ASN A 160 20.64 -11.82 -7.75
C ASN A 160 20.11 -11.82 -9.20
N ASP A 161 21.00 -12.07 -10.17
CA ASP A 161 20.65 -12.08 -11.62
C ASP A 161 19.56 -13.12 -11.98
N GLU A 162 19.39 -14.12 -11.11
CA GLU A 162 18.43 -15.21 -11.28
C GLU A 162 17.06 -14.90 -10.65
N GLY A 163 16.91 -13.76 -9.95
CA GLY A 163 15.69 -13.38 -9.23
C GLY A 163 15.30 -14.32 -8.07
N SER A 164 16.21 -15.21 -7.65
CA SER A 164 15.95 -16.26 -6.67
C SER A 164 16.31 -15.88 -5.23
N LEU A 165 17.00 -14.75 -5.04
CA LEU A 165 17.33 -14.21 -3.72
C LEU A 165 17.30 -12.68 -3.72
N ASP A 166 16.41 -12.14 -2.89
CA ASP A 166 16.32 -10.72 -2.60
C ASP A 166 16.67 -10.45 -1.14
N ALA A 167 17.61 -9.54 -0.92
CA ALA A 167 17.98 -9.05 0.40
C ALA A 167 17.65 -7.56 0.50
N SER A 168 16.94 -7.15 1.54
CA SER A 168 16.62 -5.74 1.75
C SER A 168 16.94 -5.29 3.18
N PHE A 169 17.32 -4.03 3.30
CA PHE A 169 17.47 -3.32 4.56
C PHE A 169 16.70 -2.00 4.47
N GLN A 170 15.90 -1.71 5.49
CA GLN A 170 15.06 -0.53 5.54
C GLN A 170 15.19 0.20 6.87
N ILE A 171 15.22 1.53 6.79
CA ILE A 171 15.08 2.44 7.93
C ILE A 171 13.78 3.22 7.72
N ALA A 172 12.89 3.20 8.70
CA ALA A 172 11.57 3.82 8.59
C ALA A 172 11.22 4.63 9.83
N SER A 173 10.25 5.54 9.71
CA SER A 173 9.59 6.15 10.86
C SER A 173 8.93 5.07 11.72
N SER A 174 9.01 5.20 13.04
CA SER A 174 8.44 4.20 13.93
C SER A 174 6.90 4.17 13.83
N PRO A 175 6.28 3.01 13.61
CA PRO A 175 4.82 2.87 13.56
C PRO A 175 4.15 3.02 14.94
N TYR A 176 4.94 3.12 16.01
CA TYR A 176 4.47 3.29 17.39
C TYR A 176 4.56 4.75 17.88
N GLY A 177 5.18 5.65 17.10
CA GLY A 177 5.37 7.04 17.47
C GLY A 177 4.25 7.94 16.96
N THR A 178 3.68 8.80 17.82
CA THR A 178 2.69 9.81 17.39
C THR A 178 3.31 10.91 16.51
N ARG A 179 4.60 11.19 16.70
CA ARG A 179 5.38 12.16 15.89
C ARG A 179 6.80 11.63 15.69
N PRO A 180 6.99 10.57 14.91
CA PRO A 180 8.23 9.79 14.90
C PRO A 180 9.46 10.64 14.55
N PHE A 181 9.33 11.58 13.61
CA PHE A 181 10.41 12.52 13.28
C PHE A 181 10.76 13.49 14.40
N GLN A 182 9.76 14.05 15.10
CA GLN A 182 10.01 14.99 16.21
C GLN A 182 10.60 14.26 17.43
N SER A 183 10.19 13.03 17.65
CA SER A 183 10.62 12.19 18.77
C SER A 183 11.89 11.39 18.46
N GLY A 184 12.42 11.44 17.23
CA GLY A 184 13.59 10.66 16.81
C GLY A 184 13.37 9.15 16.88
N LEU A 185 12.14 8.68 16.65
CA LEU A 185 11.77 7.27 16.71
C LEU A 185 11.78 6.65 15.32
N TYR A 186 12.66 5.66 15.14
CA TYR A 186 12.84 4.94 13.88
C TYR A 186 12.73 3.44 14.09
N ALA A 187 12.28 2.74 13.06
CA ALA A 187 12.27 1.29 12.95
C ALA A 187 13.33 0.85 11.93
N TYR A 188 13.91 -0.32 12.16
CA TYR A 188 14.88 -0.94 11.28
C TYR A 188 14.41 -2.35 10.97
N SER A 189 14.46 -2.72 9.70
CA SER A 189 14.05 -4.05 9.22
C SER A 189 15.06 -4.58 8.22
N MET A 190 15.17 -5.90 8.19
CA MET A 190 15.93 -6.64 7.19
C MET A 190 15.07 -7.80 6.72
N ALA A 191 14.96 -7.98 5.41
CA ALA A 191 14.23 -9.09 4.81
C ALA A 191 15.15 -9.89 3.88
N LEU A 192 14.92 -11.20 3.87
CA LEU A 192 15.50 -12.13 2.92
C LEU A 192 14.34 -12.89 2.30
N ARG A 193 14.15 -12.73 0.99
CA ARG A 193 13.14 -13.45 0.21
C ARG A 193 13.85 -14.35 -0.79
N SER A 194 13.33 -15.55 -0.94
CA SER A 194 13.74 -16.49 -1.97
C SER A 194 12.46 -17.08 -2.54
N GLU A 195 12.27 -16.92 -3.84
CA GLU A 195 11.15 -17.49 -4.59
C GLU A 195 11.52 -18.81 -5.25
#